data_AF-A0A8J6QV13-F1
#
_entry.id   AF-A0A8J6QV13-F1
#
_cell.length_a   1.000
_cell.length_b   1.000
_cell.length_c   1.000
_cell.angle_alpha   90.00
_cell.angle_beta   90.00
_cell.angle_gamma   90.00
#
_symmetry.space_group_name_H-M   'P 1'
#
loop_
_entity.id
_entity.type
_entity.pdbx_description
1 polymer ?
#
loop_
_entity_poly.entity_id
_entity_poly.type
_entity_poly.pdbx_seq_one_letter_code
_entity_poly.pdbx_strand_id
1 'polypeptide(L)'
;MIELLVTLVLLGLIAAVVAPGLESWLKAREAAAVRSGLASELAMLPVKASQFSQPIVIESVAQLSLDNVNLVFHQPVVVLANGYCLGGKAELQFDDRRYPFDVTEPFCEVQYAQP
;
A
#
# COMPACT_ATOMS: atom_id res chain seq x y z
N MET A 1 12.30 45.33 21.31
CA MET A 1 10.83 45.10 21.28
C MET A 1 10.34 44.89 19.84
N ILE A 2 10.50 45.86 18.91
CA ILE A 2 10.10 45.73 17.49
C ILE A 2 10.78 44.55 16.77
N GLU A 3 12.06 44.30 17.07
CA GLU A 3 12.84 43.22 16.47
C GLU A 3 12.20 41.83 16.66
N LEU A 4 11.66 41.54 17.84
CA LEU A 4 10.97 40.28 18.13
C LEU A 4 9.66 40.13 17.35
N LEU A 5 8.99 41.25 17.04
CA LEU A 5 7.76 41.23 16.27
C LEU A 5 8.06 40.92 14.79
N VAL A 6 9.13 41.52 14.25
CA VAL A 6 9.58 41.28 12.88
C VAL A 6 10.01 39.81 12.70
N THR A 7 10.75 39.24 13.66
CA THR A 7 11.16 37.83 13.58
C THR A 7 9.99 36.87 13.65
N LEU A 8 9.01 37.12 14.53
CA LEU A 8 7.79 36.29 14.61
C LEU A 8 6.96 36.35 13.33
N VAL A 9 6.83 37.52 12.70
CA VAL A 9 6.12 37.67 11.43
C VAL A 9 6.85 36.93 10.30
N LEU A 10 8.18 37.07 10.23
CA LEU A 10 8.99 36.33 9.25
C LEU A 10 8.87 34.82 9.43
N LEU A 11 8.95 34.32 10.67
CA LEU A 11 8.78 32.90 10.97
C LEU A 11 7.38 32.40 10.60
N GLY A 12 6.34 33.19 10.88
CA GLY A 12 4.96 32.86 10.50
C GLY A 12 4.78 32.76 8.98
N LEU A 13 5.39 33.69 8.21
CA LEU A 13 5.34 33.65 6.75
C LEU A 13 6.08 32.44 6.18
N ILE A 14 7.26 32.10 6.73
CA ILE A 14 8.02 30.91 6.29
C ILE A 14 7.26 29.63 6.61
N ALA A 15 6.67 29.53 7.81
CA ALA A 15 5.87 28.37 8.21
C ALA A 15 4.64 28.16 7.30
N ALA A 16 3.96 29.26 6.93
CA ALA A 16 2.81 29.21 6.04
C ALA A 16 3.15 28.69 4.63
N VAL A 17 4.35 28.99 4.13
CA VAL A 17 4.82 28.53 2.81
C VAL A 17 5.17 27.03 2.82
N VAL A 18 5.74 26.52 3.92
CA VAL A 18 6.21 25.13 4.00
C VAL A 18 5.09 24.13 4.35
N ALA A 19 4.06 24.57 5.07
CA ALA A 19 2.94 23.73 5.51
C ALA A 19 2.32 22.82 4.42
N PRO A 20 1.95 23.30 3.21
CA PRO A 20 1.35 22.44 2.18
C PRO A 20 2.30 21.34 1.67
N GLY A 21 3.62 21.61 1.67
CA GLY A 21 4.62 20.62 1.26
C GLY A 21 4.67 19.42 2.22
N LEU A 22 4.54 19.68 3.53
CA LEU A 22 4.56 18.65 4.56
C LEU A 22 3.40 17.65 4.40
N GLU A 23 2.18 18.14 4.16
CA GLU A 23 0.99 17.31 3.96
C GLU A 23 1.15 16.36 2.77
N SER A 24 1.64 16.87 1.63
CA SER A 24 1.86 16.04 0.45
C SER A 24 2.92 14.95 0.66
N TRP A 25 3.96 15.26 1.45
CA TRP A 25 5.02 14.32 1.79
C TRP A 25 4.52 13.22 2.73
N LEU A 26 3.72 13.59 3.74
CA LEU A 26 3.08 12.63 4.64
C LEU A 26 2.15 11.68 3.89
N LYS A 27 1.28 12.20 3.03
CA LYS A 27 0.40 11.37 2.17
C LYS A 27 1.19 10.40 1.29
N ALA A 28 2.30 10.85 0.71
CA ALA A 28 3.15 9.98 -0.11
C ALA A 28 3.80 8.85 0.72
N ARG A 29 4.20 9.14 1.96
CA ARG A 29 4.75 8.15 2.89
C ARG A 29 3.70 7.14 3.33
N GLU A 30 2.48 7.59 3.61
CA GLU A 30 1.36 6.73 3.96
C GLU A 30 1.02 5.77 2.81
N ALA A 31 0.89 6.27 1.58
CA ALA A 31 0.67 5.44 0.40
C ALA A 31 1.80 4.43 0.15
N ALA A 32 3.06 4.80 0.44
CA ALA A 32 4.18 3.87 0.35
C ALA A 32 4.13 2.78 1.43
N ALA A 33 3.77 3.14 2.66
CA ALA A 33 3.62 2.19 3.76
C ALA A 33 2.50 1.17 3.48
N VAL A 34 1.34 1.63 2.99
CA VAL A 34 0.22 0.75 2.60
C VAL A 34 0.65 -0.23 1.52
N ARG A 35 1.33 0.23 0.45
CA ARG A 35 1.85 -0.63 -0.62
C ARG A 35 2.85 -1.66 -0.13
N SER A 36 3.73 -1.27 0.79
CA SER A 36 4.70 -2.19 1.40
C SER A 36 4.03 -3.23 2.28
N GLY A 37 3.03 -2.84 3.07
CA GLY A 37 2.24 -3.75 3.92
C GLY A 37 1.46 -4.76 3.10
N LEU A 38 0.80 -4.32 2.03
CA LEU A 38 0.11 -5.19 1.09
C LEU A 38 1.06 -6.20 0.44
N ALA A 39 2.20 -5.75 -0.07
CA ALA A 39 3.20 -6.63 -0.69
C ALA A 39 3.72 -7.67 0.32
N SER A 40 3.97 -7.27 1.56
CA SER A 40 4.38 -8.19 2.63
C SER A 40 3.31 -9.22 2.97
N GLU A 41 2.05 -8.83 3.05
CA GLU A 41 0.96 -9.75 3.40
C GLU A 41 0.72 -10.79 2.29
N LEU A 42 0.77 -10.35 1.02
CA LEU A 42 0.64 -11.24 -0.14
C LEU A 42 1.83 -12.22 -0.25
N ALA A 43 3.06 -11.75 -0.01
CA ALA A 43 4.25 -12.58 -0.02
C ALA A 43 4.26 -13.65 1.09
N MET A 44 3.47 -13.47 2.15
CA MET A 44 3.32 -14.48 3.22
C MET A 44 2.30 -15.58 2.87
N LEU A 45 1.44 -15.40 1.87
CA LEU A 45 0.41 -16.38 1.50
C LEU A 45 1.00 -17.76 1.12
N PRO A 46 2.06 -17.87 0.30
CA PRO A 46 2.77 -19.13 0.04
C PRO A 46 3.16 -19.90 1.31
N VAL A 47 3.69 -19.19 2.29
CA VAL A 47 4.15 -19.78 3.56
C VAL A 47 2.96 -20.28 4.38
N LYS A 48 1.89 -19.48 4.46
CA LYS A 48 0.65 -19.89 5.15
C LYS A 48 0.02 -21.11 4.48
N ALA A 49 -0.11 -21.11 3.15
CA ALA A 49 -0.73 -22.21 2.40
C ALA A 49 0.04 -23.53 2.57
N SER A 50 1.38 -23.48 2.48
CA SER A 50 2.24 -24.65 2.66
C SER A 50 2.23 -25.18 4.10
N GLN A 51 2.24 -24.28 5.11
CA GLN A 51 2.20 -24.67 6.51
C GLN A 51 0.92 -25.43 6.87
N PHE A 52 -0.23 -25.02 6.33
CA PHE A 52 -1.51 -25.68 6.59
C PHE A 52 -1.85 -26.76 5.57
N SER A 53 -1.03 -26.96 4.53
CA SER A 53 -1.30 -27.86 3.40
C SER A 53 -2.69 -27.64 2.78
N GLN A 54 -3.11 -26.38 2.75
CA GLN A 54 -4.42 -25.97 2.26
C GLN A 54 -4.26 -24.85 1.22
N PRO A 55 -5.01 -24.90 0.11
CA PRO A 55 -5.01 -23.81 -0.84
C PRO A 55 -5.66 -22.57 -0.23
N ILE A 56 -5.15 -21.39 -0.59
CA ILE A 56 -5.69 -20.09 -0.18
C ILE A 56 -6.15 -19.36 -1.44
N VAL A 57 -7.37 -18.82 -1.41
CA VAL A 57 -7.94 -18.02 -2.50
C VAL A 57 -8.34 -16.66 -1.92
N ILE A 58 -7.73 -15.60 -2.43
CA ILE A 58 -8.03 -14.21 -2.04
C ILE A 58 -8.82 -13.55 -3.16
N GLU A 59 -10.09 -13.25 -2.86
CA GLU A 59 -11.03 -12.56 -3.75
C GLU A 59 -11.39 -11.18 -3.23
N SER A 60 -11.16 -10.92 -1.94
CA SER A 60 -11.54 -9.66 -1.30
C SER A 60 -10.55 -9.23 -0.22
N VAL A 61 -10.52 -7.92 0.06
CA VAL A 61 -9.67 -7.33 1.11
C VAL A 61 -9.98 -7.87 2.50
N ALA A 62 -11.21 -8.33 2.77
CA ALA A 62 -11.61 -8.86 4.07
C ALA A 62 -10.86 -10.16 4.45
N GLN A 63 -10.24 -10.83 3.48
CA GLN A 63 -9.40 -12.01 3.70
C GLN A 63 -7.94 -11.64 4.00
N LEU A 64 -7.59 -10.35 3.93
CA LEU A 64 -6.28 -9.81 4.26
C LEU A 64 -6.38 -9.01 5.56
N SER A 65 -5.33 -9.09 6.38
CA SER A 65 -5.22 -8.31 7.63
C SER A 65 -4.73 -6.88 7.35
N LEU A 66 -5.43 -6.14 6.50
CA LEU A 66 -5.10 -4.77 6.10
C LEU A 66 -6.19 -3.80 6.55
N ASP A 67 -5.80 -2.74 7.26
CA ASP A 67 -6.73 -1.70 7.74
C ASP A 67 -6.88 -0.56 6.74
N ASN A 68 -8.12 -0.09 6.55
CA ASN A 68 -8.45 1.12 5.78
C ASN A 68 -7.93 1.13 4.32
N VAL A 69 -7.81 -0.04 3.70
CA VAL A 69 -7.40 -0.16 2.29
C VAL A 69 -8.59 -0.53 1.42
N ASN A 70 -8.81 0.22 0.35
CA ASN A 70 -9.78 -0.15 -0.67
C ASN A 70 -9.06 -0.91 -1.79
N LEU A 71 -9.29 -2.22 -1.84
CA LEU A 71 -8.64 -3.16 -2.75
C LEU A 71 -9.70 -3.87 -3.58
N VAL A 72 -9.56 -3.78 -4.90
CA VAL A 72 -10.46 -4.43 -5.85
C VAL A 72 -9.69 -5.52 -6.58
N PHE A 73 -10.09 -6.78 -6.39
CA PHE A 73 -9.52 -7.91 -7.13
C PHE A 73 -10.29 -8.08 -8.45
N HIS A 74 -9.59 -7.98 -9.57
CA HIS A 74 -10.13 -8.29 -10.89
C HIS A 74 -9.92 -9.76 -11.25
N GLN A 75 -8.81 -10.33 -10.76
CA GLN A 75 -8.50 -11.73 -10.84
C GLN A 75 -8.02 -12.18 -9.46
N PRO A 76 -8.64 -13.22 -8.86
CA PRO A 76 -8.32 -13.64 -7.51
C PRO A 76 -6.89 -14.17 -7.44
N VAL A 77 -6.25 -13.99 -6.27
CA VAL A 77 -4.93 -14.54 -6.01
C VAL A 77 -5.11 -15.96 -5.47
N VAL A 78 -4.61 -16.95 -6.20
CA VAL A 78 -4.70 -18.35 -5.81
C VAL A 78 -3.33 -18.88 -5.42
N VAL A 79 -3.25 -19.45 -4.22
CA VAL A 79 -2.06 -20.12 -3.71
C VAL A 79 -2.40 -21.57 -3.45
N LEU A 80 -1.63 -22.47 -4.05
CA LEU A 80 -1.81 -23.91 -3.90
C LEU A 80 -1.31 -24.39 -2.53
N ALA A 81 -1.76 -25.57 -2.11
CA ALA A 81 -1.38 -26.18 -0.83
C ALA A 81 0.14 -26.45 -0.68
N ASN A 82 0.90 -26.46 -1.78
CA ASN A 82 2.37 -26.57 -1.77
C ASN A 82 3.07 -25.21 -1.66
N GLY A 83 2.33 -24.11 -1.54
CA GLY A 83 2.85 -22.75 -1.49
C GLY A 83 3.06 -22.10 -2.86
N TYR A 84 2.72 -22.76 -3.97
CA TYR A 84 2.87 -22.16 -5.30
C TYR A 84 1.76 -21.14 -5.57
N CYS A 85 2.15 -19.89 -5.88
CA CYS A 85 1.24 -18.84 -6.30
C CYS A 85 0.92 -18.95 -7.79
N LEU A 86 -0.36 -18.91 -8.16
CA LEU A 86 -0.86 -18.81 -9.55
C LEU A 86 -1.02 -17.35 -10.03
N GLY A 87 -0.62 -16.41 -9.18
CA GLY A 87 -0.76 -14.98 -9.43
C GLY A 87 -2.21 -14.47 -9.33
N GLY A 88 -2.40 -13.23 -9.77
CA GLY A 88 -3.68 -12.53 -9.72
C GLY A 88 -3.55 -11.07 -10.14
N LYS A 89 -4.67 -10.35 -10.21
CA LYS A 89 -4.70 -8.94 -10.64
C LYS A 89 -5.61 -8.15 -9.73
N ALA A 90 -5.11 -7.03 -9.24
CA ALA A 90 -5.88 -6.18 -8.36
C ALA A 90 -5.50 -4.72 -8.54
N GLU A 91 -6.36 -3.86 -8.01
CA GLU A 91 -6.19 -2.43 -8.02
C GLU A 91 -6.30 -1.91 -6.59
N LEU A 92 -5.27 -1.19 -6.16
CA LEU A 92 -5.25 -0.48 -4.89
C LEU A 92 -5.81 0.92 -5.12
N GLN A 93 -6.90 1.26 -4.44
CA GLN A 93 -7.45 2.61 -4.41
C GLN A 93 -7.03 3.30 -3.12
N PHE A 94 -6.26 4.38 -3.25
CA PHE A 94 -5.79 5.20 -2.14
C PHE A 94 -6.00 6.67 -2.46
N ASP A 95 -6.80 7.37 -1.65
CA ASP A 95 -7.33 8.70 -1.96
C ASP A 95 -8.07 8.65 -3.33
N ASP A 96 -7.87 9.63 -4.21
CA ASP A 96 -8.40 9.62 -5.59
C ASP A 96 -7.51 8.90 -6.61
N ARG A 97 -6.47 8.17 -6.17
CA ARG A 97 -5.54 7.48 -7.07
C ARG A 97 -5.77 5.98 -7.06
N ARG A 98 -5.61 5.40 -8.24
CA ARG A 98 -5.66 3.95 -8.43
C ARG A 98 -4.31 3.43 -8.89
N TYR A 99 -3.88 2.35 -8.26
CA TYR A 99 -2.60 1.72 -8.48
C TYR A 99 -2.86 0.28 -8.90
N PRO A 100 -2.95 -0.02 -10.21
CA PRO A 100 -3.06 -1.38 -10.67
C PRO A 100 -1.75 -2.13 -10.38
N PHE A 101 -1.88 -3.37 -9.94
CA PHE A 101 -0.75 -4.25 -9.71
C PHE A 101 -1.11 -5.69 -10.07
N ASP A 102 -0.09 -6.41 -10.51
CA ASP A 102 -0.15 -7.84 -10.74
C ASP A 102 0.50 -8.55 -9.56
N VAL A 103 -0.08 -9.68 -9.17
CA VAL A 103 0.55 -10.63 -8.26
C VAL A 103 1.17 -11.71 -9.12
N THR A 104 2.48 -11.88 -9.03
CA THR A 104 3.23 -12.75 -9.93
C THR A 104 3.55 -14.09 -9.29
N GLU A 105 3.58 -15.12 -10.15
CA GLU A 105 4.06 -16.44 -9.82
C GLU A 105 5.60 -16.42 -9.66
N PRO A 106 6.18 -17.31 -8.84
CA PRO A 106 5.55 -18.33 -8.00
C PRO A 106 5.38 -17.89 -6.53
N PHE A 107 5.86 -16.69 -6.15
CA PHE A 107 6.00 -16.25 -4.76
C PHE A 107 4.98 -15.17 -4.34
N CYS A 108 3.97 -14.92 -5.15
CA CYS A 108 2.99 -13.84 -4.93
C CYS A 108 3.64 -12.46 -4.77
N GLU A 109 4.67 -12.17 -5.56
CA GLU A 109 5.30 -10.84 -5.55
C GLU A 109 4.37 -9.82 -6.19
N VAL A 110 4.34 -8.61 -5.64
CA VAL A 110 3.53 -7.52 -6.17
C VAL A 110 4.34 -6.71 -7.16
N GLN A 111 3.89 -6.67 -8.41
CA GLN A 111 4.45 -5.85 -9.45
C GLN A 111 3.48 -4.73 -9.81
N TYR A 112 3.81 -3.51 -9.38
CA TYR A 112 3.03 -2.33 -9.74
C TYR A 112 3.31 -1.94 -11.19
N ALA A 113 2.26 -1.71 -11.98
CA ALA A 113 2.43 -1.03 -13.24
C ALA A 113 2.89 0.40 -12.93
N GLN A 114 4.10 0.76 -13.35
CA GLN A 114 4.56 2.14 -13.17
C GLN A 114 3.61 3.09 -13.93
N PRO A 115 3.19 4.20 -13.32
CA PRO A 115 2.46 5.25 -14.03
C PRO A 115 3.33 5.92 -15.10
#